data_AF-A0A1C6BRE5-F1
#
_entry.id   AF-A0A1C6BRE5-F1
#
_cell.length_a   1.000
_cell.length_b   1.000
_cell.length_c   1.000
_cell.angle_alpha   90.00
_cell.angle_beta   90.00
_cell.angle_gamma   90.00
#
_symmetry.space_group_name_H-M   'P 1'
#
loop_
_entity.id
_entity.type
_entity.pdbx_description
1 polymer ?
#
loop_
_entity_poly.entity_id
_entity_poly.type
_entity_poly.pdbx_seq_one_letter_code
_entity_poly.pdbx_strand_id
1 'polypeptide(L)'
;MKFPNKETVEKLRKEYPVGTRVELVSMDDFQAPPLGTKGTVKSIDDTGSLLVNWDNGSGLSVIYGIDKVRKLHTAKTICDNEK
;
A
#
# COMPACT_ATOMS: atom_id res chain seq x y z
N MET A 1 -15.62 14.86 10.15
CA MET A 1 -14.50 14.05 9.65
C MET A 1 -14.28 12.89 10.62
N LYS A 2 -14.54 11.65 10.22
CA LYS A 2 -14.28 10.47 11.07
C LYS A 2 -12.80 10.17 10.99
N PHE A 3 -12.02 10.67 11.95
CA PHE A 3 -10.65 10.21 12.11
C PHE A 3 -10.69 8.69 12.35
N PRO A 4 -9.97 7.89 11.55
CA PRO A 4 -9.84 6.47 11.88
C PRO A 4 -9.25 6.37 13.29
N ASN A 5 -9.82 5.51 14.12
CA ASN A 5 -9.34 5.31 15.48
C ASN A 5 -7.85 4.90 15.44
N LYS A 6 -7.07 5.31 16.45
CA LYS A 6 -5.66 4.90 16.60
C LYS A 6 -5.48 3.39 16.44
N GLU A 7 -6.44 2.60 16.90
CA GLU A 7 -6.46 1.14 16.73
C GLU A 7 -6.40 0.70 15.26
N THR A 8 -7.09 1.41 14.35
CA THR A 8 -7.04 1.13 12.90
C THR A 8 -5.65 1.41 12.35
N VAL A 9 -5.03 2.54 12.74
CA VAL A 9 -3.67 2.88 12.33
C VAL A 9 -2.67 1.84 12.83
N GLU A 10 -2.80 1.40 14.09
CA GLU A 10 -1.96 0.35 14.65
C GLU A 10 -2.13 -0.99 13.94
N LYS A 11 -3.36 -1.36 13.56
CA LYS A 11 -3.62 -2.54 12.73
C LYS A 11 -2.94 -2.42 11.36
N LEU A 12 -3.03 -1.25 10.72
CA LEU A 12 -2.35 -1.00 9.45
C LEU A 12 -0.83 -1.09 9.60
N ARG A 13 -0.25 -0.59 10.69
CA ARG A 13 1.19 -0.72 10.98
C ARG A 13 1.64 -2.16 11.18
N LYS A 14 0.78 -3.00 11.76
CA LYS A 14 1.03 -4.45 11.88
C LYS A 14 0.86 -5.16 10.55
N GLU A 15 -0.12 -4.75 9.73
CA GLU A 15 -0.43 -5.39 8.45
C GLU A 15 0.53 -5.00 7.33
N TYR A 16 1.02 -3.75 7.35
CA TYR A 16 1.97 -3.15 6.42
C TYR A 16 3.15 -2.54 7.19
N PRO A 17 4.06 -3.37 7.73
CA PRO A 17 5.24 -2.86 8.40
C PRO A 17 6.14 -2.08 7.43
N VAL A 18 6.93 -1.16 7.97
CA VAL A 18 7.94 -0.42 7.21
C VAL A 18 8.89 -1.39 6.51
N GLY A 19 9.18 -1.14 5.24
CA GLY A 19 9.95 -2.02 4.38
C GLY A 19 9.10 -3.01 3.58
N THR A 20 7.79 -3.10 3.83
CA THR A 20 6.89 -3.93 3.02
C THR A 20 6.85 -3.43 1.60
N ARG A 21 7.06 -4.33 0.63
CA ARG A 21 6.90 -4.02 -0.78
C ARG A 21 5.43 -4.14 -1.17
N VAL A 22 4.92 -3.12 -1.83
CA VAL A 22 3.53 -3.02 -2.29
C VAL A 22 3.50 -2.70 -3.78
N GLU A 23 2.40 -3.03 -4.42
CA GLU A 23 2.14 -2.75 -5.83
C GLU A 23 0.82 -1.98 -5.96
N LEU A 24 0.81 -0.92 -6.76
CA LEU A 24 -0.40 -0.14 -7.02
C LEU A 24 -1.35 -0.95 -7.90
N VAL A 25 -2.55 -1.23 -7.38
CA VAL A 25 -3.60 -1.94 -8.13
C VAL A 25 -4.58 -0.97 -8.73
N SER A 26 -4.98 0.04 -7.96
CA SER A 26 -5.86 1.13 -8.41
C SER A 26 -5.68 2.34 -7.51
N MET A 27 -5.68 3.52 -8.10
CA MET A 27 -5.60 4.80 -7.41
C MET A 27 -6.52 5.77 -8.13
N ASP A 28 -7.38 6.46 -7.39
CA ASP A 28 -8.34 7.44 -7.92
C ASP A 28 -7.70 8.83 -7.92
N ASP A 29 -6.52 8.95 -8.54
CA ASP A 29 -5.76 10.20 -8.60
C ASP A 29 -5.14 10.40 -9.98
N PHE A 30 -5.20 11.62 -10.51
CA PHE A 30 -4.63 11.95 -11.82
C PHE A 30 -3.10 11.91 -11.82
N GLN A 31 -2.47 12.17 -10.68
CA GLN A 31 -1.01 12.12 -10.52
C GLN A 31 -0.52 10.73 -10.09
N ALA A 32 -1.43 9.75 -9.99
CA ALA A 32 -1.07 8.39 -9.63
C ALA A 32 -0.03 7.81 -10.60
N PRO A 33 0.96 7.06 -10.08
CA PRO A 33 1.83 6.29 -10.96
C PRO A 33 1.02 5.22 -11.71
N PRO A 34 1.53 4.70 -12.83
CA PRO A 34 0.82 3.67 -13.59
C PRO A 34 0.52 2.43 -12.73
N LEU A 35 -0.60 1.78 -13.01
CA LEU A 35 -0.99 0.54 -12.34
C LEU A 35 0.11 -0.52 -12.51
N GLY A 36 0.39 -1.27 -11.45
CA GLY A 36 1.53 -2.21 -11.39
C GLY A 36 2.84 -1.56 -10.92
N THR A 37 2.87 -0.25 -10.68
CA THR A 37 4.05 0.39 -10.08
C THR A 37 4.28 -0.19 -8.69
N LYS A 38 5.53 -0.53 -8.40
CA LYS A 38 5.94 -1.06 -7.10
C LYS A 38 6.43 0.06 -6.21
N GLY A 39 6.21 -0.07 -4.92
CA GLY A 39 6.68 0.88 -3.92
C GLY A 39 7.04 0.18 -2.62
N THR A 40 7.82 0.85 -1.80
CA THR A 40 8.15 0.38 -0.45
C THR A 40 7.47 1.25 0.58
N VAL A 41 6.75 0.64 1.51
CA VAL A 41 6.17 1.34 2.66
C VAL A 41 7.32 1.91 3.51
N LYS A 42 7.39 3.24 3.62
CA LYS A 42 8.37 3.96 4.46
C LYS A 42 7.86 4.15 5.88
N SER A 43 6.60 4.57 6.01
CA SER A 43 5.96 4.89 7.29
C SER A 43 4.45 4.85 7.10
N ILE A 44 3.71 4.96 8.20
CA ILE A 44 2.26 5.17 8.17
C ILE A 44 1.96 6.43 8.99
N ASP A 45 1.22 7.36 8.40
CA ASP A 45 0.79 8.59 9.05
C ASP A 45 -0.22 8.30 10.16
N ASP A 46 -0.33 9.21 11.14
CA ASP A 46 -1.35 9.15 12.20
C ASP A 46 -2.80 9.16 11.68
N THR A 47 -2.98 9.49 10.39
CA THR A 47 -4.26 9.44 9.68
C THR A 47 -4.59 8.05 9.11
N GLY A 48 -3.68 7.08 9.21
CA GLY A 48 -3.84 5.76 8.59
C GLY A 48 -3.50 5.71 7.10
N SER A 49 -2.77 6.70 6.59
CA SER A 49 -2.25 6.72 5.23
C SER A 49 -0.88 6.04 5.18
N LEU A 50 -0.65 5.16 4.21
CA LEU A 50 0.64 4.51 4.04
C LEU A 50 1.54 5.41 3.21
N LEU A 51 2.66 5.86 3.78
CA LEU A 51 3.69 6.54 3.01
C LEU A 51 4.44 5.48 2.21
N VAL A 52 4.22 5.47 0.90
CA VAL A 52 4.87 4.54 -0.01
C VAL A 52 5.87 5.31 -0.86
N ASN A 53 7.10 4.83 -0.87
CA ASN A 53 8.13 5.31 -1.78
C ASN A 53 8.03 4.49 -3.07
N TRP A 54 7.36 5.05 -4.08
CA TRP A 54 7.20 4.40 -5.37
C TRP A 54 8.52 4.39 -6.16
N ASP A 55 8.76 3.31 -6.89
CA ASP A 55 9.99 3.11 -7.67
C ASP A 55 10.12 4.11 -8.82
N ASN A 56 8.98 4.57 -9.35
CA ASN A 56 8.90 5.61 -10.37
C ASN A 56 9.27 7.02 -9.84
N GLY A 57 9.69 7.14 -8.57
CA GLY A 57 9.98 8.42 -7.92
C GLY A 57 8.75 9.17 -7.42
N SER A 58 7.55 8.58 -7.51
CA SER A 58 6.34 9.18 -6.95
C SER A 58 6.36 9.13 -5.42
N GLY A 59 5.99 10.25 -4.79
CA GLY A 59 5.90 10.41 -3.34
C GLY A 59 4.48 10.31 -2.79
N LEU A 60 3.54 9.76 -3.57
CA LEU A 60 2.14 9.66 -3.18
C LEU A 60 1.91 8.65 -2.06
N SER A 61 1.13 9.05 -1.06
CA SER A 61 0.65 8.18 0.00
C SER A 61 -0.58 7.40 -0.45
N VAL A 62 -0.78 6.24 0.16
CA VAL A 62 -1.90 5.33 -0.13
C VAL A 62 -2.90 5.46 0.99
N ILE A 63 -4.12 5.87 0.66
CA ILE A 63 -5.20 6.07 1.62
C ILE A 63 -6.01 4.78 1.73
N TYR A 64 -6.05 4.22 2.94
CA TYR A 64 -6.83 3.02 3.20
C TYR A 64 -8.33 3.26 2.94
N GLY A 65 -8.92 2.48 2.02
CA GLY A 65 -10.33 2.56 1.65
C GLY A 65 -10.63 3.40 0.40
N ILE A 66 -9.67 4.20 -0.06
CA ILE A 66 -9.74 4.90 -1.35
C ILE A 66 -8.84 4.17 -2.36
N ASP A 67 -7.58 4.01 -1.99
CA ASP A 67 -6.57 3.41 -2.84
C ASP A 67 -6.47 1.91 -2.62
N LYS A 68 -6.17 1.18 -3.70
CA LYS A 68 -5.97 -0.26 -3.68
C LYS A 68 -4.51 -0.58 -3.97
N VAL A 69 -3.86 -1.18 -2.98
CA VAL A 69 -2.52 -1.71 -3.10
C VAL A 69 -2.47 -3.18 -2.74
N ARG A 70 -1.56 -3.91 -3.39
CA ARG A 70 -1.31 -5.32 -3.13
C ARG A 70 0.04 -5.48 -2.44
N LYS A 71 0.08 -6.19 -1.32
CA LYS A 71 1.35 -6.56 -0.67
C LYS A 71 2.08 -7.62 -1.48
N LEU A 72 3.32 -7.32 -1.83
CA LEU A 72 4.26 -8.26 -2.42
C LEU A 72 5.03 -8.92 -1.27
N HIS A 73 4.43 -9.90 -0.60
CA HIS A 73 5.18 -10.77 0.31
C HIS A 73 5.95 -11.80 -0.53
N THR A 74 7.23 -11.99 -0.24
CA THR A 74 8.15 -12.87 -1.01
C THR A 74 7.84 -14.38 -0.90
N ALA A 75 6.59 -14.77 -0.65
CA ALA A 75 6.19 -16.17 -0.60
C ALA A 75 4.81 -16.39 -1.25
N LYS A 76 4.81 -16.48 -2.58
CA LYS A 76 3.99 -17.46 -3.32
C LYS A 76 4.76 -17.88 -4.56
N THR A 77 5.74 -18.77 -4.36
CA THR A 77 5.79 -19.94 -5.24
C THR A 77 4.59 -20.79 -4.83
N ILE A 78 3.49 -20.67 -5.56
CA ILE A 78 2.63 -21.82 -5.81
C ILE A 78 2.11 -21.67 -7.23
N CYS A 79 2.68 -22.53 -8.05
CA CYS A 79 2.05 -23.15 -9.19
C CYS A 79 0.60 -23.48 -8.81
N ASP A 80 -0.36 -22.69 -9.26
CA ASP A 80 -1.75 -23.11 -9.30
C ASP A 80 -2.10 -23.28 -10.78
N ASN A 81 -1.93 -24.52 -11.20
CA ASN A 81 -2.38 -25.06 -12.46
C ASN A 81 -3.73 -25.72 -12.17
N GLU A 82 -4.82 -25.07 -12.57
CA GLU A 82 -6.14 -25.64 -12.89
C GLU A 82 -6.98 -24.48 -13.43
N LYS A 83 -7.48 -24.44 -14.67
CA LYS A 83 -8.00 -25.51 -15.54
C LYS A 83 -8.04 -25.02 -16.99
#